data_AF-A0A291HL30-F1
#
_entry.id   AF-A0A291HL30-F1
#
_cell.length_a   1.000
_cell.length_b   1.000
_cell.length_c   1.000
_cell.angle_alpha   90.00
_cell.angle_beta   90.00
_cell.angle_gamma   90.00
#
_symmetry.space_group_name_H-M   'P 1'
#
loop_
_entity.id
_entity.type
_entity.pdbx_description
1 polymer ?
#
loop_
_entity_poly.entity_id
_entity_poly.type
_entity_poly.pdbx_seq_one_letter_code
_entity_poly.pdbx_strand_id
1 'polypeptide(L)'
;MPTGSAPEHVGLLESLIKWATPFFTFVLGFLVSRFTMSKKERKDHEAKLVETANKLTAEQARSFQEFTTAFHRYINKQDAAGLDDFFEIATKGELYFDHMRQTCDAVLANNVDKTAVTNSIYPKVKDAVERTLPDFYSTLQEVAQREGIQYSGELKRENYESIYLVYEKLSPSITTKQ
;
A
#
# COMPACT_ATOMS: atom_id res chain seq x y z
N MET A 1 -1.45 47.87 67.87
CA MET A 1 -1.82 46.47 67.57
C MET A 1 -2.26 46.38 66.12
N PRO A 2 -1.96 45.28 65.40
CA PRO A 2 -1.58 45.31 64.00
C PRO A 2 -2.72 45.04 63.00
N THR A 3 -2.43 45.47 61.77
CA THR A 3 -2.78 44.90 60.45
C THR A 3 -4.24 44.79 60.03
N GLY A 4 -4.63 45.67 59.11
CA GLY A 4 -5.79 45.51 58.23
C GLY A 4 -5.46 45.95 56.80
N SER A 5 -4.32 45.52 56.26
CA SER A 5 -3.95 45.79 54.87
C SER A 5 -4.22 44.56 54.00
N ALA A 6 -5.42 44.48 53.39
CA ALA A 6 -5.64 43.79 52.12
C ALA A 6 -7.11 43.92 51.67
N PRO A 7 -7.41 44.81 50.71
CA PRO A 7 -8.41 44.46 49.71
C PRO A 7 -7.94 44.68 48.25
N GLU A 8 -6.82 45.34 48.00
CA GLU A 8 -6.42 45.71 46.63
C GLU A 8 -5.84 44.54 45.80
N HIS A 9 -5.18 43.58 46.43
CA HIS A 9 -4.55 42.47 45.71
C HIS A 9 -5.54 41.45 45.13
N VAL A 10 -6.72 41.31 45.72
CA VAL A 10 -7.74 40.33 45.28
C VAL A 10 -8.44 40.80 44.01
N GLY A 11 -8.76 42.10 43.91
CA GLY A 11 -9.39 42.69 42.71
C GLY A 11 -8.47 42.69 41.47
N LEU A 12 -7.16 42.90 41.67
CA LEU A 12 -6.18 42.81 40.59
C LEU A 12 -6.00 41.36 40.09
N LEU A 13 -5.97 40.37 40.99
CA LEU A 13 -5.90 38.96 40.62
C LEU A 13 -7.15 38.52 39.84
N GLU A 14 -8.36 38.92 40.27
CA GLU A 14 -9.58 38.60 39.53
C GLU A 14 -9.64 39.24 38.14
N SER A 15 -9.21 40.50 38.01
CA SER A 15 -9.14 41.19 36.72
C SER A 15 -8.13 40.51 35.77
N LEU A 16 -6.97 40.11 36.32
CA LEU A 16 -5.92 39.45 35.57
C LEU A 16 -6.32 38.04 35.14
N ILE A 17 -7.04 37.29 35.98
CA ILE A 17 -7.64 36.00 35.62
C ILE A 17 -8.72 36.16 34.54
N LYS A 18 -9.57 37.20 34.63
CA LYS A 18 -10.61 37.49 33.62
C LYS A 18 -10.04 37.80 32.25
N TRP A 19 -8.88 38.46 32.17
CA TRP A 19 -8.19 38.72 30.89
C TRP A 19 -7.28 37.57 30.45
N ALA A 20 -6.65 36.86 31.37
CA ALA A 20 -5.79 35.72 31.06
C ALA A 20 -6.59 34.54 30.52
N THR A 21 -7.78 34.28 31.04
CA THR A 21 -8.63 33.15 30.60
C THR A 21 -8.94 33.18 29.09
N PRO A 22 -9.52 34.26 28.51
CA PRO A 22 -9.79 34.30 27.08
C PRO A 22 -8.51 34.28 26.24
N PHE A 23 -7.41 34.88 26.72
CA PHE A 23 -6.12 34.83 26.05
C PHE A 23 -5.55 33.40 25.99
N PHE A 24 -5.52 32.68 27.12
CA PHE A 24 -5.09 31.28 27.16
C PHE A 24 -6.01 30.37 26.34
N THR A 25 -7.32 30.60 26.37
CA THR A 25 -8.29 29.82 25.58
C THR A 25 -8.09 30.05 24.08
N PHE A 26 -7.79 31.29 23.67
CA PHE A 26 -7.45 31.63 22.29
C PHE A 26 -6.15 30.97 21.84
N VAL A 27 -5.09 31.02 22.66
CA VAL A 27 -3.80 30.38 22.36
C VAL A 27 -3.96 28.85 22.31
N LEU A 28 -4.71 28.24 23.23
CA LEU A 28 -5.00 26.80 23.19
C LEU A 28 -5.79 26.44 21.92
N GLY A 29 -6.83 27.21 21.58
CA GLY A 29 -7.65 26.98 20.39
C GLY A 29 -6.82 27.09 19.11
N PHE A 30 -5.93 28.08 19.03
CA PHE A 30 -5.00 28.25 17.92
C PHE A 30 -4.02 27.08 17.82
N LEU A 31 -3.40 26.65 18.92
CA LEU A 31 -2.48 25.51 18.93
C LEU A 31 -3.20 24.20 18.55
N VAL A 32 -4.37 23.91 19.14
CA VAL A 32 -5.16 22.72 18.79
C VAL A 32 -5.56 22.71 17.31
N SER A 33 -5.87 23.87 16.73
CA SER A 33 -6.16 23.98 15.29
C SER A 33 -4.96 23.66 14.40
N ARG A 34 -3.72 23.88 14.88
CA ARG A 34 -2.48 23.57 14.14
C ARG A 34 -2.06 22.10 14.27
N PHE A 35 -2.50 21.41 15.33
CA PHE A 35 -2.24 19.99 15.55
C PHE A 35 -3.33 19.07 14.98
N THR A 36 -4.44 19.61 14.49
CA THR A 36 -5.53 18.83 13.90
C THR A 36 -5.61 19.10 12.40
N MET A 37 -5.57 18.06 11.56
CA MET A 37 -5.78 18.23 10.11
C MET A 37 -7.11 18.93 9.87
N SER A 38 -7.06 20.01 9.11
CA SER A 38 -8.22 20.73 8.61
C SER A 38 -9.08 19.80 7.73
N LYS A 39 -10.37 20.12 7.59
CA LYS A 39 -11.27 19.35 6.69
C LYS A 39 -10.73 19.27 5.26
N LYS A 40 -10.06 20.32 4.80
CA LYS A 40 -9.41 20.36 3.49
C LYS A 40 -8.26 19.36 3.41
N GLU A 41 -7.33 19.41 4.35
CA GLU A 41 -6.17 18.48 4.37
C GLU A 41 -6.60 17.02 4.44
N ARG A 42 -7.68 16.70 5.17
CA ARG A 42 -8.23 15.34 5.21
C ARG A 42 -8.75 14.90 3.84
N LYS A 43 -9.52 15.76 3.17
CA LYS A 43 -10.07 15.46 1.84
C LYS A 43 -8.96 15.34 0.79
N ASP A 44 -7.97 16.24 0.85
CA ASP A 44 -6.82 16.20 -0.05
C ASP A 44 -5.98 14.93 0.19
N HIS A 45 -5.83 14.50 1.45
CA HIS A 45 -5.19 13.24 1.80
C HIS A 45 -5.96 12.03 1.28
N GLU A 46 -7.27 11.97 1.48
CA GLU A 46 -8.13 10.91 0.93
C GLU A 46 -8.05 10.83 -0.60
N ALA A 47 -8.09 11.98 -1.28
CA ALA A 47 -7.93 12.03 -2.74
C ALA A 47 -6.56 11.48 -3.17
N LYS A 48 -5.49 11.81 -2.45
CA LYS A 48 -4.14 11.29 -2.72
C LYS A 48 -4.04 9.77 -2.51
N LEU A 49 -4.71 9.22 -1.50
CA LEU A 49 -4.76 7.77 -1.28
C LEU A 49 -5.45 7.04 -2.44
N VAL A 50 -6.55 7.61 -2.95
CA VAL A 50 -7.28 7.07 -4.11
C VAL A 50 -6.44 7.19 -5.39
N GLU A 51 -5.80 8.34 -5.62
CA GLU A 51 -4.90 8.54 -6.76
C GLU A 51 -3.74 7.54 -6.75
N THR A 52 -3.13 7.34 -5.57
CA THR A 52 -2.05 6.36 -5.39
C THR A 52 -2.54 4.94 -5.71
N ALA A 53 -3.72 4.56 -5.22
CA ALA A 53 -4.33 3.26 -5.52
C ALA A 53 -4.55 3.06 -7.02
N ASN A 54 -5.09 4.08 -7.71
CA ASN A 54 -5.35 4.04 -9.15
C ASN A 54 -4.06 3.90 -9.96
N LYS A 55 -3.02 4.65 -9.59
CA LYS A 55 -1.72 4.57 -10.25
C LYS A 55 -1.10 3.17 -10.12
N LEU A 56 -1.03 2.64 -8.89
CA LEU A 56 -0.46 1.32 -8.62
C LEU A 56 -1.22 0.21 -9.36
N THR A 57 -2.55 0.27 -9.33
CA THR A 57 -3.38 -0.73 -10.01
C THR A 57 -3.29 -0.64 -11.53
N ALA A 58 -3.09 0.56 -12.10
CA ALA A 58 -2.86 0.74 -13.53
C ALA A 58 -1.49 0.21 -13.99
N GLU A 59 -0.43 0.48 -13.23
CA GLU A 59 0.93 -0.04 -13.49
C GLU A 59 0.97 -1.57 -13.41
N GLN A 60 0.28 -2.13 -12.40
CA GLN A 60 0.10 -3.58 -12.27
C GLN A 60 -0.69 -4.18 -13.45
N ALA A 61 -1.79 -3.55 -13.88
CA ALA A 61 -2.59 -4.04 -15.00
C ALA A 61 -1.80 -4.02 -16.31
N ARG A 62 -1.00 -2.96 -16.53
CA ARG A 62 -0.13 -2.85 -17.70
C ARG A 62 0.94 -3.95 -17.72
N SER A 63 1.65 -4.16 -16.62
CA SER A 63 2.69 -5.20 -16.54
C SER A 63 2.11 -6.60 -16.70
N PHE A 64 0.91 -6.87 -16.15
CA PHE A 64 0.19 -8.12 -16.38
C PHE A 64 -0.15 -8.33 -17.87
N GLN A 65 -0.61 -7.29 -18.55
CA GLN A 65 -0.89 -7.35 -19.99
C GLN A 65 0.39 -7.62 -20.81
N GLU A 66 1.50 -6.97 -20.46
CA GLU A 66 2.79 -7.21 -21.12
C GLU A 66 3.28 -8.65 -20.90
N PHE A 67 3.14 -9.18 -19.68
CA PHE A 67 3.47 -10.56 -19.33
C PHE A 67 2.62 -11.57 -20.11
N THR A 68 1.30 -11.44 -20.05
CA THR A 68 0.37 -12.31 -20.79
C THR A 68 0.60 -12.25 -22.30
N THR A 69 0.92 -11.07 -22.84
CA THR A 69 1.26 -10.90 -24.27
C THR A 69 2.58 -11.60 -24.64
N ALA A 70 3.60 -11.54 -23.79
CA ALA A 70 4.84 -12.30 -23.99
C ALA A 70 4.56 -13.81 -23.96
N PHE A 71 3.75 -14.25 -23.01
CA PHE A 71 3.36 -15.65 -22.87
C PHE A 71 2.57 -16.17 -24.08
N HIS A 72 1.59 -15.41 -24.56
CA HIS A 72 0.83 -15.75 -25.77
C HIS A 72 1.72 -15.80 -27.02
N ARG A 73 2.68 -14.89 -27.15
CA ARG A 73 3.64 -14.91 -28.28
C ARG A 73 4.48 -16.18 -28.27
N TYR A 74 4.94 -16.62 -27.10
CA TYR A 74 5.67 -17.86 -26.96
C TYR A 74 4.84 -19.08 -27.37
N ILE A 75 3.60 -19.19 -26.88
CA ILE A 75 2.69 -20.30 -27.24
C ILE A 75 2.46 -20.37 -28.75
N ASN A 76 2.29 -19.21 -29.40
CA ASN A 76 2.02 -19.14 -30.84
C ASN A 76 3.24 -19.47 -31.71
N LYS A 77 4.45 -19.52 -31.14
CA LYS A 77 5.69 -19.80 -31.87
C LYS A 77 6.04 -21.28 -31.96
N GLN A 78 5.33 -22.18 -31.26
CA GLN A 78 5.46 -23.66 -31.25
C GLN A 78 6.89 -24.22 -31.47
N ASP A 79 7.42 -24.21 -32.70
CA ASP A 79 8.72 -24.79 -33.07
C ASP A 79 9.89 -23.78 -33.26
N ALA A 80 9.60 -22.47 -33.19
CA ALA A 80 10.59 -21.39 -33.34
C ALA A 80 10.81 -20.59 -32.06
N ALA A 81 10.22 -21.03 -30.94
CA ALA A 81 10.44 -20.41 -29.65
C ALA A 81 11.86 -20.70 -29.19
N GLY A 82 12.56 -19.66 -28.72
CA GLY A 82 13.97 -19.78 -28.33
C GLY A 82 14.25 -19.24 -26.95
N LEU A 83 15.55 -19.21 -26.63
CA LEU A 83 16.07 -18.66 -25.38
C LEU A 83 15.62 -17.20 -25.13
N ASP A 84 15.54 -16.39 -26.18
CA ASP A 84 15.09 -15.00 -26.09
C ASP A 84 13.62 -14.89 -25.65
N ASP A 85 12.75 -15.78 -26.13
CA ASP A 85 11.34 -15.79 -25.74
C ASP A 85 11.18 -16.24 -24.28
N PHE A 86 11.99 -17.21 -23.83
CA PHE A 86 12.05 -17.62 -22.43
C PHE A 86 12.44 -16.45 -21.52
N PHE A 87 13.52 -15.73 -21.85
CA PHE A 87 13.94 -14.56 -21.08
C PHE A 87 12.92 -13.43 -21.12
N GLU A 88 12.22 -13.23 -22.23
CA GLU A 88 11.16 -12.23 -22.33
C GLU A 88 10.01 -12.56 -21.36
N ILE A 89 9.52 -13.81 -21.34
CA ILE A 89 8.48 -14.24 -20.41
C ILE A 89 8.93 -14.07 -18.95
N ALA A 90 10.13 -14.58 -18.62
CA ALA A 90 10.66 -14.50 -17.27
C ALA A 90 10.78 -13.04 -16.80
N THR A 91 11.36 -12.18 -17.62
CA THR A 91 11.54 -10.75 -17.29
C THR A 91 10.21 -10.03 -17.10
N LYS A 92 9.24 -10.27 -17.99
CA LYS A 92 7.92 -9.62 -17.89
C LYS A 92 7.10 -10.14 -16.71
N GLY A 93 7.22 -11.42 -16.38
CA GLY A 93 6.60 -12.00 -15.20
C GLY A 93 7.18 -11.42 -13.91
N GLU A 94 8.51 -11.37 -13.77
CA GLU A 94 9.16 -10.75 -12.61
C GLU A 94 8.79 -9.27 -12.46
N LEU A 95 8.72 -8.52 -13.56
CA LEU A 95 8.30 -7.12 -13.52
C LEU A 95 6.86 -6.95 -13.01
N TYR A 96 5.95 -7.85 -13.40
CA TYR A 96 4.59 -7.88 -12.87
C TYR A 96 4.56 -8.13 -11.36
N PHE A 97 5.33 -9.10 -10.87
CA PHE A 97 5.39 -9.38 -9.43
C PHE A 97 6.10 -8.26 -8.66
N ASP A 98 7.07 -7.57 -9.24
CA ASP A 98 7.70 -6.39 -8.63
C ASP A 98 6.69 -5.24 -8.45
N HIS A 99 5.88 -4.93 -9.48
CA HIS A 99 4.81 -3.93 -9.32
C HIS A 99 3.76 -4.36 -8.30
N MET A 100 3.48 -5.65 -8.17
CA MET A 100 2.59 -6.16 -7.13
C MET A 100 3.21 -6.01 -5.74
N ARG A 101 4.50 -6.27 -5.59
CA ARG A 101 5.26 -6.05 -4.36
C ARG A 101 5.23 -4.58 -3.95
N GLN A 102 5.49 -3.65 -4.88
CA GLN A 102 5.37 -2.21 -4.65
C GLN A 102 3.96 -1.80 -4.22
N THR A 103 2.94 -2.40 -4.82
CA THR A 103 1.55 -2.19 -4.40
C THR A 103 1.33 -2.66 -2.96
N CYS A 104 1.85 -3.85 -2.61
CA CYS A 104 1.75 -4.39 -1.26
C CYS A 104 2.52 -3.56 -0.23
N ASP A 105 3.69 -3.04 -0.57
CA ASP A 105 4.46 -2.12 0.27
C ASP A 105 3.65 -0.85 0.58
N ALA A 106 2.96 -0.29 -0.42
CA ALA A 106 2.09 0.86 -0.23
C ALA A 106 0.88 0.54 0.68
N VAL A 107 0.32 -0.67 0.58
CA VAL A 107 -0.74 -1.15 1.48
C VAL A 107 -0.23 -1.27 2.91
N LEU A 108 0.95 -1.87 3.12
CA LEU A 108 1.57 -2.02 4.43
C LEU A 108 1.88 -0.65 5.08
N ALA A 109 2.27 0.33 4.25
CA ALA A 109 2.50 1.71 4.66
C ALA A 109 1.23 2.54 4.91
N ASN A 110 0.03 1.98 4.69
CA ASN A 110 -1.25 2.71 4.72
C ASN A 110 -1.32 3.91 3.75
N ASN A 111 -0.58 3.85 2.64
CA ASN A 111 -0.56 4.89 1.60
C ASN A 111 -1.55 4.60 0.45
N VAL A 112 -2.56 3.77 0.72
CA VAL A 112 -3.57 3.35 -0.24
C VAL A 112 -4.94 3.41 0.42
N ASP A 113 -5.97 3.79 -0.35
CA ASP A 113 -7.34 3.80 0.14
C ASP A 113 -7.80 2.39 0.58
N LYS A 114 -8.44 2.30 1.75
CA LYS A 114 -8.87 1.03 2.35
C LYS A 114 -9.92 0.31 1.51
N THR A 115 -10.79 1.04 0.82
CA THR A 115 -11.81 0.45 -0.04
C THR A 115 -11.16 -0.20 -1.26
N ALA A 116 -10.18 0.47 -1.86
CA ALA A 116 -9.38 -0.08 -2.96
C ALA A 116 -8.58 -1.32 -2.52
N VAL A 117 -8.04 -1.33 -1.29
CA VAL A 117 -7.34 -2.50 -0.73
C VAL A 117 -8.26 -3.72 -0.73
N THR A 118 -9.44 -3.61 -0.13
CA THR A 118 -10.37 -4.75 0.01
C THR A 118 -10.96 -5.19 -1.32
N ASN A 119 -11.38 -4.25 -2.17
CA ASN A 119 -12.20 -4.55 -3.34
C ASN A 119 -11.39 -4.82 -4.62
N SER A 120 -10.12 -4.38 -4.68
CA SER A 120 -9.35 -4.42 -5.92
C SER A 120 -7.97 -5.03 -5.75
N ILE A 121 -7.24 -4.66 -4.70
CA ILE A 121 -5.86 -5.11 -4.51
C ILE A 121 -5.82 -6.51 -3.88
N TYR A 122 -6.56 -6.73 -2.79
CA TYR A 122 -6.55 -8.01 -2.10
C TYR A 122 -6.96 -9.21 -2.97
N PRO A 123 -8.04 -9.14 -3.80
CA PRO A 123 -8.39 -10.24 -4.69
C PRO A 123 -7.23 -10.63 -5.63
N LYS A 124 -6.47 -9.64 -6.11
CA LYS A 124 -5.29 -9.88 -6.97
C LYS A 124 -4.12 -10.46 -6.20
N VAL A 125 -3.86 -9.98 -4.98
CA VAL A 125 -2.81 -10.53 -4.10
C VAL A 125 -3.12 -11.98 -3.75
N LYS A 126 -4.39 -12.27 -3.42
CA LYS A 126 -4.87 -13.63 -3.17
C LYS A 126 -4.63 -14.53 -4.38
N ASP A 127 -5.07 -14.11 -5.56
CA ASP A 127 -4.85 -14.89 -6.80
C ASP A 127 -3.37 -15.08 -7.11
N ALA A 128 -2.54 -14.07 -6.85
CA ALA A 128 -1.11 -14.15 -7.06
C ALA A 128 -0.46 -15.20 -6.15
N VAL A 129 -0.77 -15.21 -4.86
CA VAL A 129 -0.20 -16.15 -3.89
C VAL A 129 -0.72 -17.58 -4.11
N GLU A 130 -2.03 -17.73 -4.32
CA GLU A 130 -2.67 -19.05 -4.40
C GLU A 130 -2.47 -19.74 -5.76
N ARG A 131 -2.21 -18.96 -6.82
CA ARG A 131 -2.19 -19.47 -8.19
C ARG A 131 -1.07 -18.89 -9.04
N THR A 132 -1.05 -17.58 -9.29
CA THR A 132 -0.21 -17.00 -10.35
C THR A 132 1.30 -17.17 -10.09
N LEU A 133 1.77 -16.98 -8.86
CA LEU A 133 3.18 -17.17 -8.48
C LEU A 133 3.61 -18.64 -8.65
N PRO A 134 2.93 -19.62 -8.03
CA PRO A 134 3.23 -21.04 -8.25
C PRO A 134 3.23 -21.44 -9.72
N ASP A 135 2.17 -21.05 -10.46
CA ASP A 135 2.00 -21.40 -11.86
C ASP A 135 3.11 -20.80 -12.73
N PHE A 136 3.53 -19.57 -12.45
CA PHE A 136 4.62 -18.90 -13.17
C PHE A 136 5.93 -19.69 -13.07
N TYR A 137 6.32 -20.09 -11.85
CA TYR A 137 7.55 -20.85 -11.65
C TYR A 137 7.46 -22.26 -12.24
N SER A 138 6.34 -22.95 -12.08
CA SER A 138 6.11 -24.27 -12.70
C SER A 138 6.23 -24.17 -14.22
N THR A 139 5.59 -23.17 -14.81
CA THR A 139 5.60 -22.95 -16.25
C THR A 139 7.00 -22.64 -16.78
N LEU A 140 7.78 -21.79 -16.10
CA LEU A 140 9.15 -21.51 -16.51
C LEU A 140 10.05 -22.75 -16.42
N GLN A 141 9.85 -23.61 -15.41
CA GLN A 141 10.58 -24.88 -15.28
C GLN A 141 10.22 -25.84 -16.42
N GLU A 142 8.93 -25.98 -16.74
CA GLU A 142 8.46 -26.80 -17.86
C GLU A 142 9.01 -26.32 -19.21
N VAL A 143 8.96 -25.01 -19.45
CA VAL A 143 9.53 -24.38 -20.64
C VAL A 143 11.02 -24.64 -20.71
N ALA A 144 11.76 -24.40 -19.63
CA ALA A 144 13.20 -24.59 -19.62
C ALA A 144 13.58 -26.06 -19.89
N GLN A 145 12.84 -27.01 -19.31
CA GLN A 145 13.05 -28.43 -19.56
C GLN A 145 12.80 -28.81 -21.03
N ARG A 146 11.74 -28.27 -21.64
CA ARG A 146 11.40 -28.53 -23.05
C ARG A 146 12.46 -27.99 -24.01
N GLU A 147 12.97 -26.80 -23.75
CA GLU A 147 13.95 -26.12 -24.61
C GLU A 147 15.41 -26.50 -24.28
N GLY A 148 15.64 -27.39 -23.30
CA GLY A 148 16.99 -27.80 -22.87
C GLY A 148 17.78 -26.69 -22.16
N ILE A 149 17.11 -25.71 -21.58
CA ILE A 149 17.69 -24.58 -20.85
C ILE A 149 17.91 -25.00 -19.39
N GLN A 150 19.11 -24.76 -18.86
CA GLN A 150 19.36 -24.91 -17.42
C GLN A 150 18.73 -23.75 -16.66
N TYR A 151 17.55 -23.97 -16.09
CA TYR A 151 16.86 -23.03 -15.21
C TYR A 151 16.68 -23.64 -13.82
N SER A 152 17.17 -22.93 -12.79
CA SER A 152 17.08 -23.34 -11.38
C SER A 152 16.31 -22.31 -10.54
N GLY A 153 15.43 -21.53 -11.17
CA GLY A 153 14.59 -20.58 -10.46
C GLY A 153 13.54 -21.31 -9.64
N GLU A 154 13.39 -20.89 -8.39
CA GLU A 154 12.44 -21.46 -7.43
C GLU A 154 11.66 -20.34 -6.77
N LEU A 155 10.38 -20.61 -6.49
CA LEU A 155 9.55 -19.71 -5.72
C LEU A 155 10.08 -19.66 -4.28
N LYS A 156 10.71 -18.55 -3.93
CA LYS A 156 11.21 -18.27 -2.58
C LYS A 156 10.35 -17.19 -1.94
N ARG A 157 9.77 -17.50 -0.79
CA ARG A 157 8.89 -16.59 -0.04
C ARG A 157 9.58 -15.26 0.22
N GLU A 158 10.87 -15.30 0.54
CA GLU A 158 11.68 -14.15 0.92
C GLU A 158 11.75 -13.10 -0.20
N ASN A 159 11.64 -13.51 -1.46
CA ASN A 159 11.64 -12.61 -2.61
C ASN A 159 10.30 -11.84 -2.76
N TYR A 160 9.23 -12.35 -2.15
CA TYR A 160 7.87 -11.85 -2.29
C TYR A 160 7.23 -11.53 -0.92
N GLU A 161 8.06 -11.27 0.09
CA GLU A 161 7.64 -11.11 1.49
C GLU A 161 6.47 -10.14 1.66
N SER A 162 6.50 -8.97 1.02
CA SER A 162 5.42 -7.98 1.10
C SER A 162 4.08 -8.51 0.58
N ILE A 163 4.10 -9.35 -0.47
CA ILE A 163 2.90 -9.96 -1.04
C ILE A 163 2.30 -10.95 -0.03
N TYR A 164 3.14 -11.81 0.55
CA TYR A 164 2.71 -12.77 1.57
C TYR A 164 2.21 -12.09 2.85
N LEU A 165 2.88 -11.03 3.32
CA LEU A 165 2.45 -10.28 4.50
C LEU A 165 1.08 -9.63 4.31
N VAL A 166 0.81 -9.04 3.13
CA VAL A 166 -0.51 -8.47 2.82
C VAL A 166 -1.58 -9.57 2.73
N TYR A 167 -1.26 -10.69 2.08
CA TYR A 167 -2.15 -11.84 2.01
C TYR A 167 -2.54 -12.34 3.40
N GLU A 168 -1.55 -12.62 4.26
CA GLU A 168 -1.75 -13.12 5.62
C GLU A 168 -2.47 -12.12 6.52
N LYS A 169 -2.19 -10.83 6.38
CA LYS A 169 -2.87 -9.78 7.16
C LYS A 169 -4.37 -9.68 6.82
N LEU A 170 -4.74 -9.91 5.56
CA LEU A 170 -6.10 -9.70 5.06
C LEU A 170 -6.92 -11.00 5.01
N SER A 171 -6.28 -12.17 4.98
CA SER A 171 -6.94 -13.48 4.92
C SER A 171 -7.85 -13.82 6.12
N PRO A 172 -7.49 -13.52 7.39
CA PRO A 172 -8.39 -13.76 8.54
C PRO A 172 -9.49 -12.70 8.69
N SER A 173 -9.36 -11.56 8.01
CA SER A 173 -10.19 -10.36 8.26
C SER A 173 -11.55 -10.37 7.56
N ILE A 174 -11.80 -11.33 6.65
CA ILE A 174 -13.00 -11.36 5.80
C ILE A 174 -14.05 -12.36 6.33
N THR A 175 -13.69 -13.27 7.23
CA THR A 175 -14.63 -14.25 7.81
C THR A 175 -15.47 -13.70 8.97
N THR A 176 -15.21 -12.48 9.47
CA THR A 176 -15.87 -11.94 10.68
C THR A 176 -16.83 -10.78 10.40
N LYS A 177 -17.40 -10.71 9.19
CA LYS A 177 -18.56 -9.85 8.91
C LYS A 177 -19.58 -10.58 8.03
N GLN A 178 -20.28 -11.54 8.63
CA GLN A 178 -21.63 -11.92 8.23
C GLN A 178 -22.59 -11.46 9.33
#